data_AF-A0A1V9ZLT1-F1
#
_entry.id   AF-A0A1V9ZLT1-F1
#
_cell.length_a   1.000
_cell.length_b   1.000
_cell.length_c   1.000
_cell.angle_alpha   90.00
_cell.angle_beta   90.00
_cell.angle_gamma   90.00
#
_symmetry.space_group_name_H-M   'P 1'
#
loop_
_entity.id
_entity.type
_entity.pdbx_description
1 polymer ?
#
loop_
_entity_poly.entity_id
_entity_poly.type
_entity_poly.pdbx_seq_one_letter_code
_entity_poly.pdbx_strand_id
1 'polypeptide(L)'
;MQRPGALYSTNLLLNGDDFHVAVFDAEPAGVVVLATQTSKNIIFQRAFTKPELAAAGLVKTPCDCVRLVDSLYFAVSPTQDAQLHSTLTGMRAPEPIGTAVAAEAYLTTAPVGNEKLLDVLSRGLIVLCKEKPMGLNAVHKLGTWLLENNPSQPVVSKH
;
A
#
# COMPACT_ATOMS: atom_id res chain seq x y z
N MET A 1 -15.75 -14.72 27.82
CA MET A 1 -15.57 -14.89 26.36
C MET A 1 -14.18 -15.45 26.12
N GLN A 2 -14.05 -16.72 25.73
CA GLN A 2 -12.76 -17.30 25.32
C GLN A 2 -12.33 -16.62 24.02
N ARG A 3 -11.15 -15.99 23.99
CA ARG A 3 -10.52 -15.62 22.72
C ARG A 3 -10.28 -16.92 21.94
N PRO A 4 -10.70 -17.05 20.68
CA PRO A 4 -10.31 -18.19 19.87
C PRO A 4 -8.78 -18.30 19.86
N GLY A 5 -8.26 -19.49 20.14
CA GLY A 5 -6.81 -19.75 20.13
C GLY A 5 -6.24 -19.49 18.74
N ALA A 6 -4.97 -19.06 18.68
CA ALA A 6 -4.27 -18.95 17.40
C ALA A 6 -4.17 -20.33 16.73
N LEU A 7 -4.38 -20.39 15.42
CA LEU A 7 -4.13 -21.58 14.59
C LEU A 7 -2.63 -21.94 14.60
N TYR A 8 -1.80 -20.92 14.64
CA TYR A 8 -0.35 -21.02 14.62
C TYR A 8 0.26 -19.75 15.22
N SER A 9 1.37 -19.89 15.94
CA SER A 9 2.17 -18.75 16.36
C SER A 9 3.66 -19.09 16.40
N THR A 10 4.49 -18.10 16.10
CA THR A 10 5.96 -18.23 16.08
C THR A 10 6.61 -16.87 16.30
N ASN A 11 7.94 -16.86 16.47
CA ASN A 11 8.73 -15.64 16.39
C ASN A 11 9.36 -15.56 14.99
N LEU A 12 9.33 -14.38 14.39
CA LEU A 12 9.86 -14.13 13.05
C LEU A 12 10.65 -12.83 13.04
N LEU A 13 11.82 -12.86 12.42
CA LEU A 13 12.62 -11.66 12.19
C LEU A 13 12.17 -11.01 10.87
N LEU A 14 11.63 -9.79 10.95
CA LEU A 14 11.20 -9.02 9.78
C LEU A 14 11.93 -7.68 9.76
N ASN A 15 12.62 -7.36 8.66
CA ASN A 15 13.42 -6.13 8.51
C ASN A 15 14.43 -5.87 9.65
N GLY A 16 14.95 -6.94 10.26
CA GLY A 16 15.93 -6.86 11.37
C GLY A 16 15.32 -6.66 12.76
N ASP A 17 14.00 -6.60 12.87
CA ASP A 17 13.27 -6.52 14.14
C ASP A 17 12.58 -7.86 14.47
N ASP A 18 12.52 -8.21 15.76
CA ASP A 18 11.83 -9.41 16.25
C ASP A 18 10.32 -9.18 16.39
N PHE A 19 9.54 -10.07 15.79
CA PHE A 19 8.08 -10.07 15.87
C PHE A 19 7.56 -11.40 16.42
N HIS A 20 6.59 -11.32 17.33
CA HIS A 20 5.71 -12.43 17.63
C HIS A 20 4.57 -12.44 16.61
N VAL A 21 4.49 -13.47 15.79
CA VAL A 21 3.47 -13.61 14.74
C VAL A 21 2.45 -14.67 15.15
N ALA A 22 1.17 -14.33 15.07
CA ALA A 22 0.07 -15.23 15.36
C ALA A 22 -0.97 -15.20 14.24
N VAL A 23 -1.41 -16.38 13.81
CA VAL A 23 -2.44 -16.59 12.79
C VAL A 23 -3.72 -17.02 13.47
N PHE A 24 -4.80 -16.30 13.22
CA PHE A 24 -6.11 -16.58 13.77
C PHE A 24 -7.07 -16.97 12.66
N ASP A 25 -7.92 -17.94 12.95
CA ASP A 25 -9.04 -18.23 12.07
C ASP A 25 -10.07 -17.11 12.19
N ALA A 26 -10.51 -16.61 11.04
CA ALA A 26 -11.54 -15.58 10.95
C ALA A 26 -12.63 -16.07 9.99
N GLU A 27 -13.15 -17.29 10.16
CA GLU A 27 -14.30 -17.77 9.40
C GLU A 27 -15.51 -16.83 9.56
N PRO A 28 -16.24 -16.49 8.47
CA PRO A 28 -16.07 -16.96 7.08
C PRO A 28 -15.06 -16.14 6.23
N ALA A 29 -14.46 -15.10 6.80
CA ALA A 29 -13.64 -14.13 6.08
C ALA A 29 -12.29 -14.69 5.58
N GLY A 30 -11.68 -15.64 6.28
CA GLY A 30 -10.36 -16.19 5.93
C GLY A 30 -9.49 -16.39 7.16
N VAL A 31 -8.28 -15.83 7.17
CA VAL A 31 -7.39 -15.79 8.34
C VAL A 31 -6.91 -14.37 8.63
N VAL A 32 -6.63 -14.08 9.89
CA VAL A 32 -6.00 -12.82 10.31
C VAL A 32 -4.63 -13.12 10.88
N VAL A 33 -3.62 -12.41 10.40
CA VAL A 33 -2.25 -12.47 10.92
C VAL A 33 -1.99 -11.20 11.73
N LEU A 34 -1.52 -11.39 12.95
CA LEU A 34 -1.00 -10.33 13.81
C LEU A 34 0.51 -10.50 13.95
N ALA A 35 1.27 -9.44 13.69
CA ALA A 35 2.71 -9.39 13.94
C ALA A 35 2.97 -8.30 14.99
N THR A 36 3.36 -8.70 16.19
CA THR A 36 3.62 -7.81 17.32
C THR A 36 5.12 -7.67 17.52
N GLN A 37 5.65 -6.46 17.33
CA GLN A 37 7.06 -6.16 17.58
C GLN A 37 7.35 -6.26 19.08
N THR A 38 8.28 -7.14 19.47
CA THR A 38 8.51 -7.47 20.89
C THR A 38 9.05 -6.28 21.69
N SER A 39 9.87 -5.42 21.09
CA SER A 39 10.55 -4.32 21.77
C SER A 39 9.68 -3.09 22.02
N LYS A 40 8.80 -2.75 21.06
CA LYS A 40 7.97 -1.54 21.07
C LYS A 40 6.49 -1.81 21.28
N ASN A 41 6.09 -3.09 21.28
CA ASN A 41 4.70 -3.53 21.32
C ASN A 41 3.84 -2.91 20.20
N ILE A 42 4.45 -2.65 19.04
CA ILE A 42 3.75 -2.18 17.85
C ILE A 42 3.11 -3.39 17.17
N ILE A 43 1.83 -3.28 16.83
CA ILE A 43 1.06 -4.38 16.24
C ILE A 43 0.76 -4.04 14.79
N PHE A 44 1.18 -4.92 13.90
CA PHE A 44 0.76 -4.92 12.51
C PHE A 44 -0.24 -6.05 12.31
N GLN A 45 -1.28 -5.77 11.53
CA GLN A 45 -2.32 -6.75 11.25
C GLN A 45 -2.61 -6.84 9.76
N ARG A 46 -2.95 -8.04 9.31
CA ARG A 46 -3.46 -8.28 7.98
C ARG A 46 -4.48 -9.41 7.96
N ALA A 47 -5.61 -9.14 7.31
CA ALA A 47 -6.55 -10.18 6.93
C ALA A 47 -6.17 -10.74 5.54
N PHE A 48 -6.17 -12.06 5.42
CA PHE A 48 -6.09 -12.78 4.16
C PHE A 48 -7.44 -13.45 3.91
N THR A 49 -8.10 -13.02 2.85
CA THR A 49 -9.46 -13.45 2.52
C THR A 49 -9.48 -14.88 2.00
N LYS A 50 -10.63 -15.56 2.13
CA LYS A 50 -10.80 -16.93 1.58
C LYS A 50 -10.41 -17.06 0.09
N PRO A 51 -10.76 -16.11 -0.81
CA PRO A 51 -10.29 -16.14 -2.20
C PRO A 51 -8.77 -16.02 -2.34
N GLU A 52 -8.11 -15.20 -1.53
CA GLU A 52 -6.64 -15.07 -1.54
C GLU A 52 -5.97 -16.37 -1.06
N LEU A 53 -6.49 -16.97 0.02
CA LEU A 53 -6.01 -18.26 0.50
C LEU A 53 -6.17 -19.35 -0.56
N ALA A 54 -7.32 -19.40 -1.24
CA ALA A 54 -7.57 -20.35 -2.31
C ALA A 54 -6.63 -20.13 -3.51
N ALA A 55 -6.41 -18.86 -3.92
CA ALA A 55 -5.49 -18.53 -5.00
C ALA A 55 -4.03 -18.88 -4.67
N ALA A 56 -3.65 -18.78 -3.39
CA ALA A 56 -2.35 -19.19 -2.88
C ALA A 56 -2.24 -20.70 -2.58
N GLY A 57 -3.32 -21.47 -2.77
CA GLY A 57 -3.36 -22.90 -2.48
C GLY A 57 -3.21 -23.24 -0.99
N LEU A 58 -3.81 -22.43 -0.11
CA LEU A 58 -3.80 -22.59 1.35
C LEU A 58 -5.18 -23.02 1.86
N VAL A 59 -5.22 -24.04 2.72
CA VAL A 59 -6.46 -24.59 3.31
C VAL A 59 -6.45 -24.54 4.84
N LYS A 60 -5.67 -23.61 5.43
CA LYS A 60 -5.58 -23.35 6.88
C LYS A 60 -5.05 -24.53 7.72
N THR A 61 -4.31 -25.45 7.10
CA THR A 61 -3.58 -26.48 7.86
C THR A 61 -2.40 -25.84 8.61
N PRO A 62 -1.86 -26.48 9.67
CA PRO A 62 -0.67 -25.97 10.35
C PRO A 62 0.52 -25.73 9.39
N CYS A 63 0.72 -26.62 8.40
CA CYS A 63 1.76 -26.45 7.38
C CYS A 63 1.49 -25.23 6.47
N ASP A 64 0.23 -24.99 6.11
CA ASP A 64 -0.15 -23.80 5.34
C ASP A 64 0.04 -22.51 6.14
N CYS A 65 -0.21 -22.54 7.46
CA CYS A 65 0.06 -21.39 8.32
C CYS A 65 1.55 -21.08 8.39
N VAL A 66 2.42 -22.09 8.48
CA VAL A 66 3.88 -21.90 8.39
C VAL A 66 4.25 -21.28 7.05
N ARG A 67 3.78 -21.85 5.93
CA ARG A 67 4.03 -21.29 4.59
C ARG A 67 3.57 -19.84 4.45
N LEU A 68 2.41 -19.50 5.03
CA LEU A 68 1.91 -18.14 5.05
C LEU A 68 2.84 -17.23 5.87
N VAL A 69 3.25 -17.64 7.06
CA VAL A 69 4.13 -16.84 7.93
C VAL A 69 5.51 -16.63 7.32
N ASP A 70 6.11 -17.66 6.74
CA ASP A 70 7.43 -17.58 6.08
C ASP A 70 7.42 -16.66 4.86
N SER A 71 6.25 -16.45 4.26
CA SER A 71 6.08 -15.54 3.12
C SER A 71 5.89 -14.08 3.51
N LEU A 72 5.79 -13.77 4.81
CA LEU A 72 5.46 -12.43 5.27
C LEU A 72 6.62 -11.44 5.06
N TYR A 73 6.26 -10.22 4.66
CA TYR A 73 7.16 -9.08 4.60
C TYR A 73 6.40 -7.78 4.80
N PHE A 74 7.10 -6.67 5.01
CA PHE A 74 6.50 -5.34 5.02
C PHE A 74 6.54 -4.72 3.63
N ALA A 75 5.36 -4.55 3.03
CA ALA A 75 5.20 -3.70 1.86
C ALA A 75 5.19 -2.24 2.30
N VAL A 76 6.12 -1.46 1.75
CA VAL A 76 6.15 -0.01 1.94
C VAL A 76 5.22 0.57 0.87
N SER A 77 4.07 1.09 1.30
CA SER A 77 3.24 1.91 0.41
C SER A 77 3.99 3.24 0.14
N PRO A 78 3.83 3.88 -1.03
CA PRO A 78 4.29 5.25 -1.27
C PRO A 78 3.77 6.26 -0.22
N THR A 79 2.76 5.86 0.56
CA THR A 79 2.17 6.58 1.68
C THR A 79 2.90 6.42 3.03
N GLN A 80 4.11 5.82 3.03
CA GLN A 80 5.06 5.65 4.14
C GLN A 80 4.70 4.68 5.29
N ASP A 81 3.44 4.28 5.45
CA ASP A 81 3.10 3.27 6.46
C ASP A 81 3.46 1.85 5.97
N ALA A 82 4.27 1.16 6.75
CA ALA A 82 4.61 -0.24 6.51
C ALA A 82 3.36 -1.12 6.74
N GLN A 83 2.97 -1.86 5.70
CA GLN A 83 1.85 -2.79 5.77
C GLN A 83 2.35 -4.21 5.65
N LEU A 84 1.85 -5.10 6.52
CA LEU A 84 2.17 -6.53 6.44
C LEU A 84 1.62 -7.10 5.12
N HIS A 85 2.41 -7.91 4.43
CA HIS A 85 2.07 -8.53 3.14
C HIS A 85 2.69 -9.92 3.03
N SER A 86 2.27 -10.71 2.03
CA SER A 86 2.77 -12.06 1.75
C SER A 86 3.27 -12.17 0.30
N THR A 87 4.41 -12.81 0.08
CA THR A 87 4.96 -13.07 -1.26
C THR A 87 4.21 -14.14 -2.06
N LEU A 88 3.20 -14.80 -1.46
CA LEU A 88 2.43 -15.85 -2.14
C LEU A 88 1.63 -15.28 -3.31
N THR A 89 1.53 -16.08 -4.37
CA THR A 89 0.78 -15.70 -5.57
C THR A 89 -0.71 -15.59 -5.29
N GLY A 90 -1.37 -14.59 -5.87
CA GLY A 90 -2.81 -14.37 -5.69
C GLY A 90 -3.19 -13.51 -4.48
N MET A 91 -2.21 -13.05 -3.69
CA MET A 91 -2.43 -12.10 -2.60
C MET A 91 -2.71 -10.70 -3.15
N ARG A 92 -3.77 -10.05 -2.66
CA ARG A 92 -4.11 -8.70 -3.08
C ARG A 92 -3.09 -7.72 -2.51
N ALA A 93 -2.64 -6.78 -3.35
CA ALA A 93 -1.84 -5.63 -2.92
C ALA A 93 -2.53 -4.94 -1.72
N PRO A 94 -1.78 -4.45 -0.72
CA PRO A 94 -2.36 -3.69 0.37
C PRO A 94 -3.13 -2.50 -0.19
N GLU A 95 -4.29 -2.20 0.38
CA GLU A 95 -5.02 -0.98 0.01
C GLU A 95 -4.18 0.23 0.44
N PRO A 96 -4.06 1.26 -0.43
CA PRO A 96 -3.42 2.51 -0.05
C PRO A 96 -4.12 3.08 1.18
N ILE A 97 -3.35 3.37 2.22
CA ILE A 97 -3.92 4.03 3.40
C ILE A 97 -4.25 5.47 3.00
N GLY A 98 -5.54 5.81 2.95
CA GLY A 98 -6.01 7.17 2.66
C GLY A 98 -5.91 8.10 3.87
N THR A 99 -4.70 8.39 4.35
CA THR A 99 -4.47 9.40 5.41
C THR A 99 -3.99 10.74 4.81
N ALA A 100 -4.08 11.82 5.59
CA ALA A 100 -3.52 13.10 5.18
C ALA A 100 -1.99 13.02 4.95
N VAL A 101 -1.29 12.30 5.84
CA VAL A 101 0.16 12.04 5.73
C VAL A 101 0.49 11.23 4.47
N ALA A 102 -0.32 10.22 4.18
CA ALA A 102 -0.22 9.42 2.97
C ALA A 102 -0.37 10.26 1.69
N ALA A 103 -1.36 11.15 1.67
CA ALA A 103 -1.60 12.05 0.54
C ALA A 103 -0.43 13.04 0.36
N GLU A 104 0.08 13.60 1.45
CA GLU A 104 1.23 14.51 1.42
C GLU A 104 2.50 13.81 0.92
N ALA A 105 2.80 12.61 1.44
CA ALA A 105 3.91 11.80 0.99
C ALA A 105 3.78 11.45 -0.50
N TYR A 106 2.59 11.04 -0.94
CA TYR A 106 2.34 10.77 -2.36
C TYR A 106 2.58 12.01 -3.22
N LEU A 107 1.99 13.15 -2.88
CA LEU A 107 2.16 14.38 -3.66
C LEU A 107 3.64 14.79 -3.77
N THR A 108 4.39 14.69 -2.67
CA THR A 108 5.80 15.12 -2.60
C THR A 108 6.82 14.13 -3.18
N THR A 109 6.45 12.86 -3.37
CA THR A 109 7.37 11.80 -3.81
C THR A 109 6.97 11.12 -5.12
N ALA A 110 5.71 11.23 -5.55
CA ALA A 110 5.23 10.56 -6.77
C ALA A 110 6.01 11.04 -8.00
N PRO A 111 6.68 10.13 -8.73
CA PRO A 111 7.38 10.48 -9.96
C PRO A 111 6.40 10.66 -11.11
N VAL A 112 6.67 11.65 -11.96
CA VAL A 112 5.98 11.90 -13.24
C VAL A 112 7.05 12.19 -14.28
N GLY A 113 7.31 11.23 -15.17
CA GLY A 113 8.45 11.28 -16.09
C GLY A 113 9.76 11.42 -15.32
N ASN A 114 10.51 12.49 -15.58
CA ASN A 114 11.78 12.81 -14.93
C ASN A 114 11.66 13.80 -13.76
N GLU A 115 10.44 14.17 -13.36
CA GLU A 115 10.16 15.16 -12.32
C GLU A 115 9.22 14.59 -11.24
N LYS A 116 8.98 15.34 -10.17
CA LYS A 116 7.97 14.98 -9.15
C LYS A 116 6.61 15.61 -9.50
N LEU A 117 5.54 14.91 -9.13
CA LEU A 117 4.16 15.38 -9.33
C LEU A 117 3.93 16.78 -8.75
N LEU A 118 4.40 17.04 -7.53
CA LEU A 118 4.24 18.35 -6.89
C LEU A 118 4.89 19.49 -7.67
N ASP A 119 6.04 19.25 -8.30
CA ASP A 119 6.75 20.29 -9.07
C ASP A 119 5.95 20.67 -10.32
N VAL A 120 5.40 19.67 -11.02
CA VAL A 120 4.52 19.86 -12.18
C VAL A 120 3.24 20.61 -11.78
N LEU A 121 2.59 20.18 -10.69
CA LEU A 121 1.39 20.83 -10.16
C LEU A 121 1.67 22.28 -9.76
N SER A 122 2.79 22.53 -9.08
CA SER A 122 3.19 23.87 -8.65
C SER A 122 3.35 24.82 -9.83
N ARG A 123 3.98 24.37 -10.94
CA ARG A 123 4.10 25.15 -12.16
C ARG A 123 2.75 25.50 -12.78
N GLY A 124 1.84 24.53 -12.89
CA GLY A 124 0.49 24.75 -13.41
C GLY A 124 -0.32 25.72 -12.55
N LEU A 125 -0.23 25.59 -11.22
CA LEU A 125 -0.87 26.50 -10.28
C LEU A 125 -0.31 27.92 -10.35
N ILE A 126 1.01 28.09 -10.53
CA ILE A 126 1.63 29.40 -10.75
C ILE A 126 1.07 30.08 -12.00
N VAL A 127 0.88 29.33 -13.09
CA VAL A 127 0.29 29.85 -14.34
C VAL A 127 -1.15 30.30 -14.10
N LEU A 128 -1.96 29.51 -13.39
CA LEU A 128 -3.33 29.88 -13.04
C LEU A 128 -3.39 31.12 -12.14
N CYS A 129 -2.49 31.24 -11.16
CA CYS A 129 -2.42 32.41 -10.29
C CYS A 129 -2.13 33.71 -11.06
N LYS A 130 -1.41 33.63 -12.19
CA LYS A 130 -1.19 34.78 -13.08
C LYS A 130 -2.44 35.17 -13.86
N GLU A 131 -3.18 34.17 -14.37
CA GLU A 131 -4.36 34.39 -15.20
C GLU A 131 -5.65 34.66 -14.40
N LYS A 132 -5.66 34.28 -13.12
CA LYS A 132 -6.80 34.39 -12.18
C LYS A 132 -8.15 33.92 -12.76
N PRO A 133 -8.23 32.75 -13.42
CA PRO A 133 -9.51 32.23 -13.89
C PRO A 133 -10.42 31.89 -12.70
N MET A 134 -11.72 32.10 -12.85
CA MET A 134 -12.70 31.84 -11.79
C MET A 134 -13.48 30.55 -12.01
N GLY A 135 -13.83 29.90 -10.89
CA GLY A 135 -14.71 28.73 -10.86
C GLY A 135 -14.20 27.56 -11.72
N LEU A 136 -15.11 26.91 -12.44
CA LEU A 136 -14.80 25.74 -13.28
C LEU A 136 -13.75 26.01 -14.37
N ASN A 137 -13.61 27.26 -14.81
CA ASN A 137 -12.61 27.64 -15.80
C ASN A 137 -11.18 27.45 -15.27
N ALA A 138 -10.95 27.62 -13.96
CA ALA A 138 -9.65 27.37 -13.35
C ALA A 138 -9.27 25.88 -13.42
N VAL A 139 -10.23 24.99 -13.16
CA VAL A 139 -10.03 23.54 -13.22
C VAL A 139 -9.78 23.09 -14.65
N HIS A 140 -10.56 23.58 -15.61
CA HIS A 140 -10.37 23.25 -17.02
C HIS A 140 -9.01 23.71 -17.55
N LYS A 141 -8.60 24.94 -17.21
CA LYS A 141 -7.28 25.46 -17.56
C LYS A 141 -6.15 24.67 -16.92
N LEU A 142 -6.27 24.29 -15.64
CA LEU A 142 -5.29 23.44 -14.98
C LEU A 142 -5.17 22.10 -15.72
N GLY A 143 -6.30 21.45 -16.00
CA GLY A 143 -6.34 20.16 -16.67
C GLY A 143 -5.72 20.22 -18.07
N THR A 144 -6.05 21.25 -18.84
CA THR A 144 -5.46 21.48 -20.17
C THR A 144 -3.95 21.68 -20.09
N TRP A 145 -3.50 22.53 -19.17
CA TRP A 145 -2.07 22.78 -18.95
C TRP A 145 -1.32 21.50 -18.56
N LEU A 146 -1.89 20.68 -17.67
CA LEU A 146 -1.28 19.41 -17.25
C LEU A 146 -1.20 18.41 -18.40
N LEU A 147 -2.21 18.35 -19.27
CA LEU A 147 -2.17 17.48 -20.45
C LEU A 147 -1.06 17.90 -21.41
N GLU A 148 -0.92 19.20 -21.67
CA GLU A 148 0.09 19.76 -22.57
C GLU A 148 1.52 19.67 -22.02
N ASN A 149 1.68 19.76 -20.70
CA ASN A 149 2.98 19.79 -20.02
C ASN A 149 3.30 18.48 -19.27
N ASN A 150 2.61 17.38 -19.58
CA ASN A 150 2.80 16.09 -18.91
C ASN A 150 4.20 15.52 -19.22
N PRO A 151 5.11 15.43 -18.23
CA PRO A 151 6.47 14.91 -18.44
C PRO A 151 6.52 13.43 -18.81
N SER A 152 5.41 12.69 -18.65
CA SER A 152 5.29 11.28 -19.03
C SER A 152 4.74 11.09 -20.45
N GLN A 153 4.56 12.16 -21.25
CA GLN A 153 4.10 12.01 -22.62
C GLN A 153 5.07 11.13 -23.42
N PRO A 154 4.59 10.10 -24.14
CA PRO A 154 5.44 9.31 -25.02
C PRO A 154 5.98 10.21 -26.14
N VAL A 155 7.31 10.23 -26.30
CA VAL A 155 7.96 10.97 -27.39
C VAL A 155 7.63 10.26 -28.69
N VAL A 156 6.58 10.70 -29.38
CA VAL A 156 6.29 10.24 -30.74
C VAL A 156 7.24 10.98 -31.68
N SER A 157 8.40 10.40 -31.96
CA SER A 157 9.26 10.83 -33.06
C SER A 157 8.47 10.68 -34.35
N LYS A 158 7.99 11.79 -34.91
CA LYS A 158 7.43 11.80 -36.27
C LYS A 158 8.59 11.58 -37.23
N HIS A 159 8.67 10.39 -37.81
CA HIS A 159 9.44 10.11 -39.02
C HIS A 159 8.74 10.69 -40.24
#